data_AF-A0A5K1GZ92-F1
#
_entry.id   AF-A0A5K1GZ92-F1
#
_cell.length_a   1.000
_cell.length_b   1.000
_cell.length_c   1.000
_cell.angle_alpha   90.00
_cell.angle_beta   90.00
_cell.angle_gamma   90.00
#
_symmetry.space_group_name_H-M   'P 1'
#
loop_
_entity.id
_entity.type
_entity.pdbx_description
1 polymer ?
#
loop_
_entity_poly.entity_id
_entity_poly.type
_entity_poly.pdbx_seq_one_letter_code
_entity_poly.pdbx_strand_id
1 'polypeptide(L)'
;VTSYAPGLHGHGAIWRWQLLTGATWSNLPSPSGMMNAIIVPTLKAMKLTIHGGQEVILAAGDQEAVVISPGGSQLASIELPAPPTHALVLDDFSNDGLTDIILVTASGVYGFVQMQQPGVLFFSTLIGSLIVVMAVILISLHMGSAKGKPRAPTDYR
;
A
#
# COMPACT_ATOMS: atom_id res chain seq x y z
N VAL A 1 5.64 -9.98 18.22
CA VAL A 1 6.86 -10.75 18.56
C VAL A 1 7.44 -11.29 17.28
N THR A 2 8.51 -10.67 16.75
CA THR A 2 9.32 -11.27 15.69
C THR A 2 10.26 -12.27 16.36
N SER A 3 10.17 -13.55 16.02
CA SER A 3 11.27 -14.47 16.28
C SER A 3 11.87 -14.87 14.94
N TYR A 4 12.96 -14.18 14.59
CA TYR A 4 13.91 -14.65 13.61
C TYR A 4 15.06 -15.30 14.39
N ALA A 5 15.28 -16.59 14.17
CA ALA A 5 16.45 -17.31 14.64
C ALA A 5 17.06 -18.07 13.45
N PRO A 6 18.02 -17.50 12.71
CA PRO A 6 18.78 -18.26 11.75
C PRO A 6 19.84 -19.04 12.53
N GLY A 7 19.84 -20.37 12.41
CA GLY A 7 21.03 -21.14 12.77
C GLY A 7 20.86 -22.47 13.49
N LEU A 8 19.64 -23.01 13.70
CA LEU A 8 19.55 -24.27 14.49
C LEU A 8 18.69 -25.41 13.94
N HIS A 9 18.12 -25.31 12.72
CA HIS A 9 17.27 -26.38 12.21
C HIS A 9 17.79 -26.91 10.88
N GLY A 10 18.03 -28.23 10.86
CA GLY A 10 18.49 -29.00 9.70
C GLY A 10 17.55 -28.93 8.50
N HIS A 11 17.83 -29.76 7.49
CA HIS A 11 17.25 -29.78 6.14
C HIS A 11 15.70 -29.89 6.00
N GLY A 12 14.89 -29.56 7.02
CA GLY A 12 13.43 -29.54 7.01
C GLY A 12 12.77 -28.35 7.74
N ALA A 13 13.48 -27.25 7.99
CA ALA A 13 12.87 -26.06 8.60
C ALA A 13 11.88 -25.38 7.61
N ILE A 14 10.59 -25.39 7.94
CA ILE A 14 9.56 -24.69 7.16
C ILE A 14 9.55 -23.22 7.58
N TRP A 15 9.77 -22.33 6.62
CA TRP A 15 9.69 -20.89 6.85
C TRP A 15 8.25 -20.50 7.22
N ARG A 16 8.09 -19.91 8.40
CA ARG A 16 6.82 -19.35 8.87
C ARG A 16 7.04 -17.90 9.23
N TRP A 17 6.10 -17.05 8.84
CA TRP A 17 6.06 -15.66 9.23
C TRP A 17 4.94 -15.44 10.26
N GLN A 18 5.11 -14.41 11.07
CA GLN A 18 4.10 -13.91 11.99
C GLN A 18 4.10 -12.39 11.87
N LEU A 19 2.91 -11.82 11.77
CA LEU A 19 2.70 -10.38 11.70
C LEU A 19 1.73 -9.97 12.81
N LEU A 20 2.09 -8.92 13.56
CA LEU A 20 1.17 -8.26 14.47
C LEU A 20 0.50 -7.12 13.70
N THR A 21 -0.83 -7.12 13.67
CA THR A 21 -1.66 -6.09 13.03
C THR A 21 -2.61 -5.47 14.06
N GLY A 22 -3.24 -4.34 13.75
CA GLY A 22 -4.28 -3.77 14.61
C GLY A 22 -5.68 -4.32 14.35
N ALA A 23 -5.82 -5.37 13.52
CA ALA A 23 -7.05 -6.13 13.35
C ALA A 23 -7.37 -7.01 14.59
N THR A 24 -7.56 -6.37 15.74
CA THR A 24 -7.90 -7.00 17.02
C THR A 24 -9.40 -7.05 17.24
N TRP A 25 -9.90 -7.96 18.07
CA TRP A 25 -11.30 -7.96 18.49
C TRP A 25 -11.45 -8.64 19.86
N SER A 26 -12.56 -8.38 20.54
CA SER A 26 -12.88 -9.04 21.81
C SER A 26 -14.39 -9.17 21.99
N ASN A 27 -14.86 -10.39 22.22
CA ASN A 27 -16.26 -10.70 22.55
C ASN A 27 -16.40 -11.11 24.03
N LEU A 28 -15.64 -10.47 24.92
CA LEU A 28 -15.71 -10.78 26.34
C LEU A 28 -17.10 -10.41 26.89
N PRO A 29 -17.75 -11.29 27.68
CA PRO A 29 -19.02 -10.99 28.29
C PRO A 29 -18.88 -9.82 29.26
N SER A 30 -19.78 -8.83 29.16
CA SER A 30 -19.78 -7.70 30.08
C SER A 30 -20.09 -8.17 31.51
N PRO A 31 -19.30 -7.76 32.53
CA PRO A 31 -19.58 -8.09 33.93
C PRO A 31 -20.96 -7.62 34.42
N SER A 32 -21.54 -6.60 33.76
CA SER A 32 -22.84 -6.03 34.12
C SER A 32 -24.03 -6.70 33.43
N GLY A 33 -23.83 -7.77 32.65
CA GLY A 33 -24.90 -8.45 31.92
C GLY A 33 -25.48 -7.64 30.75
N MET A 34 -24.95 -6.45 30.46
CA MET A 34 -25.25 -5.74 29.21
C MET A 34 -24.61 -6.47 28.03
N MET A 35 -25.41 -6.92 27.07
CA MET A 35 -24.89 -7.46 25.81
C MET A 35 -24.22 -6.34 25.01
N ASN A 36 -22.89 -6.37 24.94
CA ASN A 36 -22.17 -5.62 23.93
C ASN A 36 -22.46 -6.24 22.56
N ALA A 37 -22.44 -5.43 21.50
CA ALA A 37 -22.58 -5.93 20.14
C ALA A 37 -21.49 -6.97 19.86
N ILE A 38 -21.89 -8.15 19.39
CA ILE A 38 -20.97 -9.23 19.04
C ILE A 38 -20.20 -8.80 17.79
N ILE A 39 -18.88 -8.78 17.90
CA ILE A 39 -17.98 -8.44 16.81
C ILE A 39 -17.69 -9.72 16.03
N VAL A 40 -17.88 -9.68 14.71
CA VAL A 40 -17.59 -10.79 13.82
C VAL A 40 -16.31 -10.48 13.03
N PRO A 41 -15.14 -10.98 13.49
CA PRO A 41 -13.88 -10.76 12.79
C PRO A 41 -13.88 -11.49 11.45
N THR A 42 -13.03 -11.05 10.53
CA THR A 42 -12.84 -11.70 9.23
C THR A 42 -11.39 -12.11 9.06
N LEU A 43 -11.15 -13.36 8.65
CA LEU A 43 -9.85 -13.80 8.15
C LEU A 43 -10.08 -14.60 6.88
N LYS A 44 -9.75 -14.02 5.73
CA LYS A 44 -10.11 -14.59 4.42
C LYS A 44 -9.05 -14.29 3.37
N ALA A 45 -8.74 -15.25 2.52
CA ALA A 45 -7.97 -15.01 1.31
C ALA A 45 -8.86 -14.33 0.25
N MET A 46 -8.32 -13.31 -0.41
CA MET A 46 -8.98 -12.54 -1.45
C MET A 46 -8.03 -12.21 -2.58
N LYS A 47 -8.55 -11.92 -3.76
CA LYS A 47 -7.75 -11.36 -4.85
C LYS A 47 -7.91 -9.84 -4.83
N LEU A 48 -6.88 -9.09 -5.24
CA LEU A 48 -6.99 -7.63 -5.40
C LEU A 48 -7.70 -7.24 -6.70
N THR A 49 -7.64 -8.14 -7.69
CA THR A 49 -8.32 -7.99 -8.99
C THR A 49 -9.11 -9.25 -9.23
N ILE A 50 -10.33 -9.14 -9.75
CA ILE A 50 -11.25 -10.28 -9.93
C ILE A 50 -10.61 -11.37 -10.80
N HIS A 51 -9.86 -10.94 -11.83
CA HIS A 51 -9.16 -11.80 -12.77
C HIS A 51 -7.69 -12.05 -12.38
N GLY A 52 -7.26 -11.58 -11.22
CA GLY A 52 -5.90 -11.70 -10.73
C GLY A 52 -5.52 -13.13 -10.35
N GLY A 53 -4.23 -13.44 -10.51
CA GLY A 53 -3.65 -14.69 -10.03
C GLY A 53 -3.13 -14.62 -8.59
N GLN A 54 -2.87 -13.43 -8.07
CA GLN A 54 -2.29 -13.25 -6.74
C GLN A 54 -3.38 -13.08 -5.68
N GLU A 55 -3.39 -14.01 -4.73
CA GLU A 55 -4.20 -13.90 -3.52
C GLU A 55 -3.44 -13.13 -2.43
N VAL A 56 -4.18 -12.38 -1.63
CA VAL A 56 -3.75 -11.67 -0.44
C VAL A 56 -4.68 -12.06 0.70
N ILE A 57 -4.29 -11.78 1.94
CA ILE A 57 -5.06 -12.15 3.12
C ILE A 57 -5.70 -10.87 3.67
N LEU A 58 -7.02 -10.88 3.82
CA LEU A 58 -7.76 -9.86 4.56
C LEU A 58 -7.97 -10.35 6.00
N ALA A 59 -7.52 -9.54 6.96
CA ALA A 59 -7.79 -9.73 8.38
C ALA A 59 -8.52 -8.49 8.91
N ALA A 60 -9.71 -8.66 9.47
CA ALA A 60 -10.52 -7.56 10.00
C ALA A 60 -10.90 -7.81 11.46
N GLY A 61 -10.64 -6.79 12.28
CA GLY A 61 -10.98 -6.73 13.69
C GLY A 61 -12.17 -5.81 13.95
N ASP A 62 -12.14 -5.14 15.09
CA ASP A 62 -13.19 -4.24 15.57
C ASP A 62 -13.09 -2.82 15.01
N GLN A 63 -11.88 -2.30 14.86
CA GLN A 63 -11.59 -0.93 14.42
C GLN A 63 -10.72 -0.88 13.16
N GLU A 64 -10.05 -1.98 12.81
CA GLU A 64 -9.12 -2.00 11.69
C GLU A 64 -9.26 -3.29 10.86
N ALA A 65 -9.21 -3.14 9.55
CA ALA A 65 -8.98 -4.22 8.61
C ALA A 65 -7.64 -4.03 7.90
N VAL A 66 -6.89 -5.13 7.74
CA VAL A 66 -5.54 -5.13 7.22
C VAL A 66 -5.44 -6.14 6.08
N VAL A 67 -4.84 -5.70 4.98
CA VAL A 67 -4.53 -6.55 3.82
C VAL A 67 -3.06 -6.96 3.92
N ILE A 68 -2.79 -8.26 3.85
CA ILE A 68 -1.48 -8.86 4.08
C ILE A 68 -1.07 -9.65 2.84
N SER A 69 0.19 -9.50 2.41
CA SER A 69 0.75 -10.29 1.32
C SER A 69 0.95 -11.74 1.74
N PRO A 70 1.01 -12.70 0.78
CA PRO A 70 1.37 -14.09 1.08
C PRO A 70 2.73 -14.24 1.77
N GLY A 71 3.63 -13.26 1.61
CA GLY A 71 4.94 -13.21 2.26
C GLY A 71 4.93 -12.64 3.69
N GLY A 72 3.76 -12.27 4.23
CA GLY A 72 3.64 -11.78 5.61
C GLY A 72 3.93 -10.29 5.79
N SER A 73 3.85 -9.49 4.72
CA SER A 73 3.96 -8.03 4.80
C SER A 73 2.58 -7.37 4.74
N GLN A 74 2.37 -6.33 5.54
CA GLN A 74 1.17 -5.50 5.43
C GLN A 74 1.21 -4.68 4.12
N LEU A 75 0.14 -4.78 3.34
CA LEU A 75 -0.04 -4.05 2.06
C LEU A 75 -0.88 -2.79 2.26
N ALA A 76 -1.94 -2.89 3.05
CA ALA A 76 -2.85 -1.77 3.33
C ALA A 76 -3.52 -1.95 4.69
N SER A 77 -3.99 -0.84 5.25
CA SER A 77 -4.83 -0.79 6.45
C SER A 77 -6.04 0.10 6.16
N ILE A 78 -7.18 -0.31 6.71
CA ILE A 78 -8.48 0.32 6.55
C ILE A 78 -9.04 0.53 7.95
N GLU A 79 -9.28 1.79 8.31
CA GLU A 79 -9.96 2.14 9.55
C GLU A 79 -11.47 1.90 9.39
N LEU A 80 -12.03 1.08 10.27
CA LEU A 80 -13.45 0.72 10.26
C LEU A 80 -14.23 1.73 11.11
N PRO A 81 -15.28 2.37 10.56
CA PRO A 81 -16.05 3.38 11.29
C PRO A 81 -16.86 2.81 12.45
N ALA A 82 -17.14 1.50 12.44
CA ALA A 82 -17.77 0.77 13.52
C ALA A 82 -17.47 -0.74 13.43
N PRO A 83 -17.64 -1.51 14.52
CA PRO A 83 -17.33 -2.93 14.52
C PRO A 83 -18.22 -3.74 13.57
N PRO A 84 -17.65 -4.73 12.87
CA PRO A 84 -18.39 -5.61 11.97
C PRO A 84 -19.37 -6.50 12.75
N THR A 85 -20.63 -6.55 12.32
CA THR A 85 -21.63 -7.51 12.81
C THR A 85 -21.66 -8.78 11.97
N HIS A 86 -21.06 -8.74 10.77
CA HIS A 86 -20.92 -9.85 9.84
C HIS A 86 -19.49 -9.86 9.30
N ALA A 87 -19.04 -11.02 8.81
CA ALA A 87 -17.79 -11.08 8.08
C ALA A 87 -17.83 -10.11 6.88
N LEU A 88 -16.72 -9.43 6.63
CA LEU A 88 -16.60 -8.49 5.52
C LEU A 88 -16.92 -9.19 4.21
N VAL A 89 -17.76 -8.56 3.41
CA VAL A 89 -18.17 -9.06 2.11
C VAL A 89 -17.22 -8.49 1.07
N LEU A 90 -16.81 -9.35 0.13
CA LEU A 90 -15.86 -9.02 -0.93
C LEU A 90 -16.59 -9.14 -2.25
N ASP A 91 -16.65 -8.04 -2.99
CA ASP A 91 -17.34 -7.98 -4.29
C ASP A 91 -16.83 -6.80 -5.11
N ASP A 92 -17.11 -6.76 -6.41
CA ASP A 92 -16.83 -5.62 -7.28
C ASP A 92 -18.12 -4.81 -7.50
N PHE A 93 -18.50 -4.04 -6.49
CA PHE A 93 -19.73 -3.24 -6.58
C PHE A 93 -19.52 -1.93 -7.37
N SER A 94 -18.28 -1.47 -7.50
CA SER A 94 -17.92 -0.32 -8.33
C SER A 94 -17.76 -0.67 -9.82
N ASN A 95 -17.66 -1.96 -10.15
CA ASN A 95 -17.50 -2.51 -11.49
C ASN A 95 -16.25 -1.99 -12.21
N ASP A 96 -15.14 -1.85 -11.46
CA ASP A 96 -13.84 -1.41 -11.96
C ASP A 96 -12.83 -2.57 -12.14
N GLY A 97 -13.24 -3.80 -11.80
CA GLY A 97 -12.42 -5.01 -11.88
C GLY A 97 -11.52 -5.26 -10.67
N LEU A 98 -11.57 -4.38 -9.66
CA LEU A 98 -10.91 -4.55 -8.36
C LEU A 98 -11.88 -5.17 -7.36
N THR A 99 -11.34 -5.71 -6.28
CA THR A 99 -12.18 -6.26 -5.21
C THR A 99 -12.44 -5.19 -4.16
N ASP A 100 -13.69 -4.76 -4.10
CA ASP A 100 -14.18 -3.84 -3.08
C ASP A 100 -14.56 -4.60 -1.80
N ILE A 101 -14.67 -3.86 -0.71
CA ILE A 101 -14.95 -4.39 0.62
C ILE A 101 -16.22 -3.75 1.15
N ILE A 102 -17.15 -4.57 1.62
CA ILE A 102 -18.39 -4.13 2.25
C ILE A 102 -18.35 -4.51 3.74
N LEU A 103 -18.53 -3.50 4.58
CA LEU A 103 -18.64 -3.61 6.02
C LEU A 103 -20.10 -3.45 6.43
N VAL A 104 -20.64 -4.45 7.13
CA VAL A 104 -21.97 -4.40 7.75
C VAL A 104 -21.80 -4.19 9.24
N THR A 105 -22.38 -3.12 9.78
CA THR A 105 -22.32 -2.76 11.20
C THR A 105 -23.74 -2.71 11.77
N ALA A 106 -23.87 -2.44 13.07
CA ALA A 106 -25.18 -2.20 13.69
C ALA A 106 -25.82 -0.87 13.27
N SER A 107 -25.01 0.10 12.79
CA SER A 107 -25.47 1.44 12.41
C SER A 107 -25.72 1.61 10.92
N GLY A 108 -25.18 0.72 10.07
CA GLY A 108 -25.34 0.81 8.63
C GLY A 108 -24.40 -0.10 7.85
N VAL A 109 -24.28 0.19 6.55
CA VAL A 109 -23.41 -0.53 5.62
C VAL A 109 -22.45 0.48 4.98
N TYR A 110 -21.16 0.14 4.99
CA TYR A 110 -20.09 0.95 4.41
C TYR A 110 -19.41 0.18 3.28
N GLY A 111 -19.14 0.85 2.16
CA GLY A 111 -18.37 0.31 1.05
C GLY A 111 -17.00 0.99 0.95
N PHE A 112 -15.95 0.19 0.82
CA PHE A 112 -14.58 0.64 0.60
C PHE A 112 -14.14 0.20 -0.79
N VAL A 113 -13.78 1.18 -1.62
CA VAL A 113 -13.32 0.96 -2.99
C VAL A 113 -11.80 1.04 -3.02
N GLN A 114 -11.17 0.11 -3.74
CA GLN A 114 -9.72 0.11 -3.92
C GLN A 114 -9.31 1.23 -4.89
N MET A 115 -8.40 2.13 -4.47
CA MET A 115 -7.83 3.14 -5.37
C MET A 115 -6.43 2.74 -5.82
N GLN A 116 -6.21 2.62 -7.13
CA GLN A 116 -4.85 2.54 -7.67
C GLN A 116 -4.23 3.94 -7.63
N GLN A 117 -3.19 4.12 -6.82
CA GLN A 117 -2.38 5.34 -6.86
C GLN A 117 -1.14 5.08 -7.74
N PRO A 118 -1.04 5.68 -8.94
CA PRO A 118 0.17 5.62 -9.75
C PRO A 118 1.33 6.18 -8.92
N GLY A 119 2.41 5.41 -8.77
CA GLY A 119 3.49 5.74 -7.86
C GLY A 119 4.14 7.09 -8.19
N VAL A 120 4.15 8.01 -7.23
CA VAL A 120 4.83 9.32 -7.28
C VAL A 120 6.32 9.19 -7.66
N LEU A 121 6.94 8.04 -7.40
CA LEU A 121 8.32 7.74 -7.74
C LEU A 121 8.60 7.90 -9.24
N PHE A 122 7.73 7.39 -10.11
CA PHE A 122 7.91 7.52 -11.56
C PHE A 122 7.88 8.99 -11.99
N PHE A 123 6.94 9.76 -11.44
CA PHE A 123 6.81 11.18 -11.70
C PHE A 123 8.03 11.98 -11.21
N SER A 124 8.52 11.67 -10.01
CA SER A 124 9.71 12.31 -9.44
C SER A 124 10.98 12.01 -10.24
N THR A 125 11.19 10.75 -10.65
CA THR A 125 12.34 10.39 -11.49
C THR A 125 12.31 11.09 -12.85
N LEU A 126 11.14 11.20 -13.47
CA LEU A 126 10.97 11.90 -14.74
C LEU A 126 11.35 13.38 -14.60
N ILE A 127 10.79 14.08 -13.60
CA ILE A 127 11.11 15.48 -13.33
C ILE A 127 12.60 15.67 -13.03
N GLY A 128 13.17 14.81 -12.18
CA GLY A 128 14.59 14.84 -11.87
C GLY A 128 15.46 14.70 -13.12
N SER A 129 15.12 13.75 -14.00
CA SER A 129 15.84 13.56 -15.27
C SER A 129 15.75 14.80 -16.18
N LEU A 130 14.58 15.44 -16.26
CA LEU A 130 14.35 16.62 -17.09
C LEU A 130 15.17 17.82 -16.59
N ILE A 131 15.24 18.04 -15.28
CA ILE A 131 16.04 19.10 -14.66
C ILE A 131 17.53 18.92 -14.99
N VAL A 132 18.03 17.68 -14.91
CA VAL A 132 19.43 17.37 -15.24
C VAL A 132 19.71 17.69 -16.71
N VAL A 133 18.84 17.28 -17.63
CA VAL A 133 18.99 17.59 -19.07
C VAL A 133 18.99 19.09 -19.32
N MET A 134 18.06 19.84 -18.70
CA MET A 134 18.01 21.30 -18.81
C MET A 134 19.30 21.95 -18.29
N ALA A 135 19.85 21.50 -17.17
CA ALA A 135 21.09 22.00 -16.62
C ALA A 135 22.28 21.77 -17.56
N VAL A 136 22.39 20.57 -18.14
CA VAL A 136 23.45 20.24 -19.12
C VAL A 136 23.35 21.13 -20.36
N ILE A 137 22.14 21.36 -20.87
CA ILE A 137 21.90 22.25 -22.02
C ILE A 137 22.32 23.68 -21.69
N LEU A 138 21.93 24.19 -20.52
CA LEU A 138 22.28 25.54 -20.05
C LEU A 138 23.79 25.74 -19.94
N ILE A 139 24.49 24.80 -19.31
CA ILE A 139 25.96 24.82 -19.18
C ILE A 139 26.61 24.78 -20.57
N SER A 140 26.13 23.90 -21.46
CA SER A 140 26.67 23.75 -22.81
C SER A 140 26.47 25.02 -23.66
N LEU A 141 25.31 25.66 -23.56
CA LEU A 141 25.01 26.94 -24.22
C LEU A 141 25.88 28.08 -23.68
N HIS A 142 26.03 28.17 -22.35
CA HIS A 142 26.79 29.25 -21.72
C HIS A 142 28.30 29.12 -21.99
N MET A 143 28.84 27.89 -21.94
CA MET A 143 30.25 27.62 -22.24
C MET A 143 30.57 27.67 -23.74
N GLY A 144 29.63 27.27 -24.61
CA GLY A 144 29.76 27.36 -26.06
C GLY A 144 29.76 28.79 -26.59
N SER A 145 29.02 29.70 -25.93
CA SER A 145 28.95 31.13 -26.29
C SER A 145 30.24 31.91 -25.93
N ALA A 146 30.97 31.48 -24.89
CA ALA A 146 32.21 32.12 -24.46
C ALA A 146 33.39 31.95 -25.44
N LYS A 147 33.24 31.15 -26.50
CA LYS A 147 34.26 30.93 -27.54
C LYS A 147 33.99 31.78 -28.80
N GLY A 148 33.58 33.03 -28.62
CA GLY A 148 33.54 34.05 -29.68
C GLY A 148 34.95 34.50 -30.06
N LYS A 149 35.39 34.10 -31.25
CA LYS A 149 36.69 34.35 -31.92
C LYS A 149 37.20 35.80 -31.72
N PRO A 150 38.46 36.05 -31.30
CA PRO A 150 39.03 37.40 -31.29
C PRO A 150 39.14 37.91 -32.74
N ARG A 151 38.58 39.08 -33.03
CA ARG A 151 38.90 39.80 -34.28
C ARG A 151 40.36 40.24 -34.22
N ALA A 152 41.17 39.77 -35.17
CA ALA A 152 42.55 40.22 -35.32
C ALA A 152 42.58 41.73 -35.63
N PRO A 153 43.50 42.51 -35.04
CA PRO A 153 43.65 43.92 -35.39
C PRO A 153 44.29 44.01 -36.79
N THR A 154 43.61 44.70 -37.70
CA THR A 154 44.18 45.14 -38.96
C THR A 154 45.15 46.29 -38.69
N ASP A 155 46.45 46.00 -38.74
CA ASP A 155 47.50 47.00 -38.91
C ASP A 155 47.32 47.68 -40.27
N TYR A 156 47.09 48.99 -40.27
CA TYR A 156 47.30 49.83 -41.45
C TYR A 156 48.37 50.87 -41.14
N ARG A 157 49.31 50.91 -42.09
CA ARG A 157 50.57 51.63 -42.17
C ARG A 157 50.35 53.11 -42.53
#